data_AF-A0A2T4TIX1-F1
#
_entry.id   AF-A0A2T4TIX1-F1
#
_cell.length_a   1.000
_cell.length_b   1.000
_cell.length_c   1.000
_cell.angle_alpha   90.00
_cell.angle_beta   90.00
_cell.angle_gamma   90.00
#
_symmetry.space_group_name_H-M   'P 1'
#
loop_
_entity.id
_entity.type
_entity.pdbx_description
1 polymer ?
#
loop_
_entity_poly.entity_id
_entity_poly.type
_entity_poly.pdbx_seq_one_letter_code
_entity_poly.pdbx_strand_id
1 'polypeptide(L)'
;MERKELCIISDSDIPSGSGGINGEGYTYGQLRHQPIIAEILQRITHPIARQMAEDCNVRNRKDGFTMYKVDGEYCFEGLRVGPNVKIPEKDELLALLGDQPVNAATIRNITYTLIREELARLYGTSVQEAADIIGNQLDCAPHEDISGYIFMVPNWAHKWFRHNGYVSRMLK
;
A
#
# COMPACT_ATOMS: atom_id res chain seq x y z
N MET A 1 8.57 23.53 2.27
CA MET A 1 8.04 22.97 3.52
C MET A 1 6.74 22.29 3.15
N GLU A 2 6.69 20.96 3.21
CA GLU A 2 5.51 20.17 2.84
C GLU A 2 4.31 20.57 3.72
N ARG A 3 3.14 20.74 3.12
CA ARG A 3 1.93 21.07 3.88
C ARG A 3 1.29 19.77 4.37
N LYS A 4 1.37 19.51 5.67
CA LYS A 4 0.70 18.38 6.33
C LYS A 4 -0.65 18.79 6.90
N GLU A 5 -1.70 18.07 6.53
CA GLU A 5 -3.06 18.27 7.02
C GLU A 5 -3.57 16.99 7.68
N LEU A 6 -3.99 17.07 8.94
CA LEU A 6 -4.56 15.93 9.66
C LEU A 6 -5.97 15.64 9.16
N CYS A 7 -6.26 14.39 8.80
CA CYS A 7 -7.60 13.94 8.45
C CYS A 7 -8.32 13.45 9.71
N ILE A 8 -9.37 14.15 10.12
CA ILE A 8 -10.23 13.72 11.24
C ILE A 8 -11.24 12.69 10.70
N ILE A 9 -11.14 11.45 11.18
CA ILE A 9 -11.99 10.32 10.79
C ILE A 9 -12.55 9.74 12.07
N SER A 10 -13.84 9.40 12.10
CA SER A 10 -14.44 8.83 13.31
C SER A 10 -13.97 7.40 13.50
N ASP A 11 -13.60 7.03 14.74
CA ASP A 11 -13.27 5.65 15.08
C ASP A 11 -14.49 4.71 14.90
N SER A 12 -15.71 5.26 14.84
CA SER A 12 -16.94 4.52 14.55
C SER A 12 -17.21 4.30 13.07
N ASP A 13 -16.52 5.00 12.18
CA ASP A 13 -16.73 4.86 10.74
C ASP A 13 -16.33 3.46 10.30
N ILE A 14 -17.10 2.87 9.39
CA ILE A 14 -16.77 1.57 8.80
C ILE A 14 -16.21 1.84 7.40
N PRO A 15 -14.94 1.51 7.12
CA PRO A 15 -14.38 1.62 5.78
C PRO A 15 -15.26 0.91 4.76
N SER A 16 -15.58 1.62 3.67
CA SER A 16 -16.47 1.13 2.62
C SER A 16 -16.04 1.64 1.24
N GLY A 17 -16.44 0.95 0.17
CA GLY A 17 -16.06 1.28 -1.20
C GLY A 17 -16.17 0.09 -2.17
N SER A 18 -15.48 0.18 -3.30
CA SER A 18 -15.62 -0.79 -4.40
C SER A 18 -15.05 -2.18 -4.04
N GLY A 19 -15.89 -3.22 -4.21
CA GLY A 19 -15.47 -4.63 -4.13
C GLY A 19 -15.56 -5.28 -2.74
N GLY A 20 -16.55 -4.90 -1.92
CA GLY A 20 -16.83 -5.60 -0.64
C GLY A 20 -15.77 -5.41 0.44
N ILE A 21 -15.11 -4.24 0.44
CA ILE A 21 -14.07 -3.88 1.42
C ILE A 21 -14.59 -4.09 2.83
N ASN A 22 -13.77 -4.71 3.69
CA ASN A 22 -14.06 -4.86 5.10
C ASN A 22 -15.46 -5.47 5.34
N GLY A 23 -15.72 -6.60 4.69
CA GLY A 23 -17.00 -7.31 4.76
C GLY A 23 -17.35 -7.78 6.18
N GLU A 24 -16.34 -7.86 7.04
CA GLU A 24 -16.42 -8.16 8.46
C GLU A 24 -16.98 -6.98 9.29
N GLY A 25 -16.98 -5.77 8.73
CA GLY A 25 -17.56 -4.58 9.37
C GLY A 25 -16.69 -3.98 10.48
N TYR A 26 -15.37 -4.17 10.45
CA TYR A 26 -14.47 -3.53 11.42
C TYR A 26 -14.57 -2.01 11.33
N THR A 27 -14.57 -1.32 12.46
CA THR A 27 -14.53 0.14 12.46
C THR A 27 -13.12 0.64 12.15
N TYR A 28 -13.01 1.90 11.71
CA TYR A 28 -11.73 2.57 11.51
C TYR A 28 -10.92 2.58 12.80
N GLY A 29 -11.57 2.77 13.96
CA GLY A 29 -10.91 2.68 15.26
C GLY A 29 -10.27 1.31 15.51
N GLN A 30 -10.89 0.22 15.07
CA GLN A 30 -10.28 -1.11 15.15
C GLN A 30 -9.11 -1.22 14.16
N LEU A 31 -9.33 -0.86 12.90
CA LEU A 31 -8.37 -1.05 11.82
C LEU A 31 -7.14 -0.15 11.91
N ARG A 32 -7.28 1.06 12.45
CA ARG A 32 -6.12 1.94 12.68
C ARG A 32 -5.20 1.39 13.78
N HIS A 33 -5.71 0.62 14.74
CA HIS A 33 -4.90 -0.03 15.77
C HIS A 33 -4.45 -1.45 15.38
N GLN A 34 -5.19 -2.12 14.49
CA GLN A 34 -4.86 -3.41 13.94
C GLN A 34 -5.06 -3.44 12.42
N PRO A 35 -4.15 -2.82 11.64
CA PRO A 35 -4.28 -2.71 10.19
C PRO A 35 -4.43 -4.03 9.45
N ILE A 36 -3.76 -5.08 9.94
CA ILE A 36 -3.92 -6.45 9.45
C ILE A 36 -4.72 -7.23 10.50
N ILE A 37 -5.99 -7.47 10.20
CA ILE A 37 -6.94 -8.14 11.12
C ILE A 37 -6.56 -9.59 11.39
N ALA A 38 -7.13 -10.17 12.46
CA ALA A 38 -6.75 -11.49 12.95
C ALA A 38 -6.98 -12.61 11.92
N GLU A 39 -8.07 -12.54 11.17
CA GLU A 39 -8.45 -13.47 10.11
C GLU A 39 -7.41 -13.47 8.99
N ILE A 40 -6.94 -12.28 8.61
CA ILE A 40 -5.89 -12.12 7.61
C ILE A 40 -4.56 -12.64 8.15
N LEU A 41 -4.21 -12.34 9.40
CA LEU A 41 -3.02 -12.92 10.01
C LEU A 41 -3.09 -14.45 9.91
N GLN A 42 -4.16 -15.08 10.41
CA GLN A 42 -4.29 -16.54 10.48
C GLN A 42 -4.05 -17.26 9.15
N ARG A 43 -4.43 -16.67 8.01
CA ARG A 43 -4.21 -17.25 6.68
C ARG A 43 -2.80 -17.03 6.09
N ILE A 44 -1.96 -16.17 6.66
CA ILE A 44 -0.60 -15.96 6.13
C ILE A 44 0.26 -17.18 6.46
N THR A 45 0.72 -17.86 5.43
CA THR A 45 1.58 -19.05 5.55
C THR A 45 3.05 -18.71 5.38
N HIS A 46 3.38 -17.66 4.61
CA HIS A 46 4.76 -17.27 4.38
C HIS A 46 5.35 -16.54 5.61
N PRO A 47 6.44 -17.03 6.22
CA PRO A 47 6.93 -16.53 7.51
C PRO A 47 7.36 -15.06 7.46
N ILE A 48 8.02 -14.64 6.38
CA ILE A 48 8.46 -13.25 6.22
C ILE A 48 7.26 -12.31 6.01
N ALA A 49 6.25 -12.76 5.24
CA ALA A 49 5.04 -11.96 5.03
C ALA A 49 4.28 -11.78 6.36
N ARG A 50 4.23 -12.85 7.17
CA ARG A 50 3.66 -12.81 8.51
C ARG A 50 4.39 -11.82 9.41
N GLN A 51 5.72 -11.86 9.44
CA GLN A 51 6.51 -10.88 10.19
C GLN A 51 6.20 -9.44 9.75
N MET A 52 6.15 -9.18 8.43
CA MET A 52 5.83 -7.84 7.91
C MET A 52 4.44 -7.35 8.33
N ALA A 53 3.44 -8.23 8.34
CA ALA A 53 2.10 -7.92 8.81
C ALA A 53 2.07 -7.63 10.32
N GLU A 54 2.78 -8.43 11.10
CA GLU A 54 2.92 -8.24 12.54
C GLU A 54 3.64 -6.93 12.87
N ASP A 55 4.70 -6.57 12.17
CA ASP A 55 5.41 -5.31 12.33
C ASP A 55 4.52 -4.10 12.05
N CYS A 56 3.66 -4.19 11.03
CA CYS A 56 2.65 -3.16 10.74
C CYS A 56 1.67 -3.02 11.91
N ASN A 57 1.17 -4.14 12.46
CA ASN A 57 0.29 -4.12 13.61
C ASN A 57 0.97 -3.60 14.88
N VAL A 58 2.20 -4.03 15.18
CA VAL A 58 2.97 -3.58 16.36
C VAL A 58 3.15 -2.08 16.32
N ARG A 59 3.50 -1.51 15.16
CA ARG A 59 3.68 -0.07 14.97
C ARG A 59 2.43 0.74 15.31
N ASN A 60 1.27 0.20 14.97
CA ASN A 60 0.01 0.93 15.05
C ASN A 60 -0.80 0.58 16.32
N ARG A 61 -0.45 -0.47 17.05
CA ARG A 61 -1.24 -0.99 18.18
C ARG A 61 -1.57 0.02 19.26
N LYS A 62 -0.57 0.81 19.69
CA LYS A 62 -0.70 1.68 20.86
C LYS A 62 -1.50 2.96 20.55
N ASP A 63 -1.02 3.72 19.57
CA ASP A 63 -1.53 5.07 19.30
C ASP A 63 -2.45 5.12 18.07
N GLY A 64 -2.53 4.02 17.32
CA GLY A 64 -3.29 3.93 16.09
C GLY A 64 -2.61 4.67 14.94
N PHE A 65 -2.81 4.16 13.73
CA PHE A 65 -2.50 4.91 12.52
C PHE A 65 -3.28 6.24 12.52
N THR A 66 -2.62 7.30 12.06
CA THR A 66 -3.22 8.62 11.90
C THR A 66 -3.11 9.02 10.44
N MET A 67 -4.25 9.24 9.79
CA MET A 67 -4.29 9.65 8.40
C MET A 67 -3.99 11.15 8.26
N TYR A 68 -3.09 11.49 7.34
CA TYR A 68 -2.81 12.87 6.97
C TYR A 68 -2.69 13.00 5.46
N LYS A 69 -2.87 14.22 4.97
CA LYS A 69 -2.52 14.60 3.60
C LYS A 69 -1.18 15.32 3.59
N VAL A 70 -0.35 15.00 2.61
CA VAL A 70 0.88 15.73 2.29
C VAL A 70 0.68 16.35 0.92
N ASP A 71 0.74 17.68 0.85
CA ASP A 71 0.51 18.44 -0.39
C ASP A 71 -0.80 18.06 -1.11
N GLY A 72 -1.84 17.75 -0.32
CA GLY A 72 -3.19 17.42 -0.80
C GLY A 72 -3.47 15.92 -1.01
N GLU A 73 -2.45 15.06 -0.97
CA GLU A 73 -2.59 13.61 -1.20
C GLU A 73 -2.51 12.81 0.10
N TYR A 74 -3.33 11.77 0.25
CA TYR A 74 -3.32 10.90 1.43
C TYR A 74 -1.99 10.16 1.58
N CYS A 75 -1.43 10.16 2.79
CA CYS A 75 -0.18 9.48 3.09
C CYS A 75 -0.42 8.21 3.89
N PHE A 76 0.08 7.09 3.36
CA PHE A 76 -0.15 5.76 3.93
C PHE A 76 1.09 5.19 4.63
N GLU A 77 2.15 5.97 4.81
CA GLU A 77 3.44 5.52 5.34
C GLU A 77 3.32 4.76 6.69
N GLY A 78 2.40 5.20 7.54
CA GLY A 78 2.12 4.56 8.83
C GLY A 78 1.49 3.17 8.70
N LEU A 79 0.83 2.87 7.58
CA LEU A 79 0.20 1.59 7.26
C LEU A 79 1.05 0.69 6.37
N ARG A 80 2.29 1.09 6.03
CA ARG A 80 3.15 0.29 5.14
C ARG A 80 3.38 -1.11 5.71
N VAL A 81 3.29 -2.11 4.83
CA VAL A 81 3.62 -3.50 5.09
C VAL A 81 4.83 -3.85 4.23
N GLY A 82 5.89 -4.36 4.85
CA GLY A 82 7.11 -4.75 4.12
C GLY A 82 8.00 -3.57 3.69
N PRO A 83 8.81 -3.74 2.61
CA PRO A 83 9.84 -2.80 2.22
C PRO A 83 9.28 -1.55 1.54
N ASN A 84 10.04 -0.45 1.64
CA ASN A 84 9.87 0.73 0.81
C ASN A 84 10.84 0.63 -0.38
N VAL A 85 10.31 0.55 -1.60
CA VAL A 85 11.10 0.43 -2.83
C VAL A 85 11.06 1.74 -3.57
N LYS A 86 12.23 2.28 -3.94
CA LYS A 86 12.30 3.52 -4.71
C LYS A 86 11.71 3.28 -6.11
N ILE A 87 10.83 4.16 -6.56
CA ILE A 87 10.32 4.15 -7.93
C ILE A 87 11.16 5.09 -8.81
N PRO A 88 11.24 4.82 -10.12
CA PRO A 88 12.07 5.62 -11.03
C PRO A 88 11.62 7.07 -11.08
N GLU A 89 12.56 7.99 -11.25
CA GLU A 89 12.26 9.38 -11.61
C GLU A 89 11.73 9.46 -13.05
N LYS A 90 11.24 10.63 -13.48
CA LYS A 90 10.61 10.80 -14.80
C LYS A 90 11.51 10.32 -15.95
N ASP A 91 12.78 10.69 -15.95
CA ASP A 91 13.72 10.31 -17.02
C ASP A 91 14.05 8.81 -17.00
N GLU A 92 14.19 8.22 -15.81
CA GLU A 92 14.40 6.79 -15.63
C GLU A 92 13.18 5.98 -16.07
N LEU A 93 11.97 6.47 -15.75
CA LEU A 93 10.71 5.87 -16.16
C LEU A 93 10.55 5.89 -17.68
N LEU A 94 10.89 7.01 -18.33
CA LEU A 94 10.88 7.11 -19.80
C LEU A 94 11.87 6.15 -20.44
N ALA A 95 13.08 6.01 -19.86
CA ALA A 95 14.06 5.03 -20.33
C ALA A 95 13.57 3.58 -20.17
N LEU A 96 12.90 3.26 -19.06
CA LEU A 96 12.31 1.93 -18.81
C LEU A 96 11.12 1.62 -19.73
N LEU A 97 10.33 2.64 -20.08
CA LEU A 97 9.21 2.50 -21.01
C LEU A 97 9.69 2.29 -22.46
N GLY A 98 10.80 2.92 -22.85
CA GLY A 98 11.28 2.89 -24.23
C GLY A 98 10.22 3.41 -25.20
N ASP A 99 9.83 2.59 -26.18
CA ASP A 99 8.81 2.93 -27.18
C ASP A 99 7.36 2.67 -26.69
N GLN A 100 7.17 2.20 -25.46
CA GLN A 100 5.82 1.97 -24.94
C GLN A 100 5.08 3.28 -24.69
N PRO A 101 3.74 3.30 -24.89
CA PRO A 101 2.94 4.48 -24.60
C PRO A 101 3.02 4.84 -23.11
N VAL A 102 3.28 6.11 -22.82
CA VAL A 102 3.27 6.65 -21.44
C VAL A 102 1.82 6.82 -20.98
N ASN A 103 1.31 5.85 -20.22
CA ASN A 103 -0.03 5.88 -19.67
C ASN A 103 -0.08 5.20 -18.29
N ALA A 104 -1.22 5.33 -17.61
CA ALA A 104 -1.37 4.80 -16.26
C ALA A 104 -1.13 3.29 -16.13
N ALA A 105 -1.46 2.50 -17.15
CA ALA A 105 -1.31 1.05 -17.11
C ALA A 105 0.17 0.64 -17.26
N THR A 106 0.90 1.26 -18.20
CA THR A 106 2.32 0.95 -18.42
C THR A 106 3.19 1.41 -17.25
N ILE A 107 2.90 2.59 -16.68
CA ILE A 107 3.59 3.09 -15.48
C ILE A 107 3.38 2.16 -14.29
N ARG A 108 2.13 1.79 -13.99
CA ARG A 108 1.82 0.86 -12.89
C ARG A 108 2.47 -0.50 -13.09
N ASN A 109 2.53 -0.99 -14.33
CA ASN A 109 3.18 -2.26 -14.61
C ASN A 109 4.65 -2.25 -14.19
N ILE A 110 5.37 -1.16 -14.49
CA ILE A 110 6.77 -0.99 -14.07
C ILE A 110 6.86 -0.93 -12.54
N THR A 111 6.13 -0.01 -11.91
CA THR A 111 6.26 0.22 -10.46
C THR A 111 5.81 -1.00 -9.65
N TYR A 112 4.76 -1.70 -10.07
CA TYR A 112 4.29 -2.92 -9.40
C TYR A 112 5.27 -4.08 -9.61
N THR A 113 5.97 -4.13 -10.73
CA THR A 113 7.03 -5.13 -10.96
C THR A 113 8.17 -4.93 -9.95
N LEU A 114 8.62 -3.69 -9.73
CA LEU A 114 9.70 -3.39 -8.79
C LEU A 114 9.45 -3.91 -7.37
N ILE A 115 8.26 -3.65 -6.81
CA ILE A 115 7.94 -4.14 -5.46
C ILE A 115 7.77 -5.66 -5.43
N ARG A 116 7.22 -6.27 -6.49
CA ARG A 116 7.05 -7.73 -6.56
C ARG A 116 8.39 -8.45 -6.69
N GLU A 117 9.33 -7.90 -7.45
CA GLU A 117 10.70 -8.42 -7.57
C GLU A 117 11.45 -8.34 -6.24
N GLU A 118 11.36 -7.20 -5.55
CA GLU A 118 11.99 -7.05 -4.23
C GLU A 118 11.38 -8.03 -3.21
N LEU A 119 10.06 -8.19 -3.23
CA LEU A 119 9.39 -9.16 -2.36
C LEU A 119 9.74 -10.60 -2.73
N ALA A 120 9.81 -10.95 -4.02
CA ALA A 120 10.24 -12.28 -4.46
C ALA A 120 11.65 -12.59 -3.97
N ARG A 121 12.57 -11.62 -4.04
CA ARG A 121 13.93 -11.73 -3.50
C ARG A 121 13.92 -11.95 -1.98
N LEU A 122 13.13 -11.18 -1.25
CA LEU A 122 13.02 -11.30 0.21
C LEU A 122 12.38 -12.62 0.64
N TYR A 123 11.36 -13.07 -0.09
CA TYR A 123 10.63 -14.30 0.20
C TYR A 123 11.37 -15.56 -0.28
N GLY A 124 12.30 -15.42 -1.23
CA GLY A 124 12.92 -16.57 -1.89
C GLY A 124 11.94 -17.30 -2.82
N THR A 125 11.02 -16.56 -3.44
CA THR A 125 9.94 -17.08 -4.29
C THR A 125 9.97 -16.49 -5.70
N SER A 126 9.03 -16.88 -6.55
CA SER A 126 8.84 -16.23 -7.86
C SER A 126 8.12 -14.87 -7.73
N VAL A 127 8.25 -14.00 -8.74
CA VAL A 127 7.52 -12.72 -8.82
C VAL A 127 5.99 -12.94 -8.79
N GLN A 128 5.51 -14.00 -9.43
CA GLN A 128 4.09 -14.36 -9.42
C GLN A 128 3.63 -14.77 -8.02
N GLU A 129 4.40 -15.62 -7.34
CA GLU A 129 4.09 -16.05 -5.98
C GLU A 129 4.16 -14.88 -5.00
N ALA A 130 5.12 -13.96 -5.16
CA ALA A 130 5.15 -12.71 -4.41
C ALA A 130 3.87 -11.89 -4.62
N ALA A 131 3.40 -11.76 -5.87
CA ALA A 131 2.13 -11.08 -6.16
C ALA A 131 0.92 -11.76 -5.49
N ASP A 132 0.89 -13.10 -5.47
CA ASP A 132 -0.16 -13.87 -4.82
C ASP A 132 -0.11 -13.70 -3.29
N ILE A 133 1.08 -13.62 -2.69
CA ILE A 133 1.23 -13.32 -1.25
C ILE A 133 0.65 -11.93 -0.93
N ILE A 134 0.92 -10.92 -1.74
CA ILE A 134 0.40 -9.55 -1.54
C ILE A 134 -1.13 -9.55 -1.50
N GLY A 135 -1.77 -10.12 -2.53
CA GLY A 135 -3.23 -10.08 -2.66
C GLY A 135 -3.94 -11.09 -1.76
N ASN A 136 -3.54 -12.36 -1.84
CA ASN A 136 -4.32 -13.47 -1.29
C ASN A 136 -3.99 -13.76 0.18
N GLN A 137 -2.75 -13.53 0.61
CA GLN A 137 -2.37 -13.75 2.01
C GLN A 137 -2.46 -12.46 2.82
N LEU A 138 -1.89 -11.36 2.34
CA LEU A 138 -1.80 -10.11 3.10
C LEU A 138 -3.03 -9.20 2.98
N ASP A 139 -3.92 -9.42 2.00
CA ASP A 139 -4.98 -8.46 1.63
C ASP A 139 -4.43 -7.03 1.47
N CYS A 140 -3.30 -6.91 0.80
CA CYS A 140 -2.65 -5.65 0.56
C CYS A 140 -2.69 -5.28 -0.93
N ALA A 141 -2.40 -4.01 -1.20
CA ALA A 141 -2.16 -3.50 -2.54
C ALA A 141 -0.82 -2.76 -2.57
N PRO A 142 -0.06 -2.86 -3.68
CA PRO A 142 1.01 -1.92 -3.96
C PRO A 142 0.43 -0.50 -4.03
N HIS A 143 1.12 0.45 -3.39
CA HIS A 143 0.74 1.85 -3.33
C HIS A 143 1.96 2.72 -3.66
N GLU A 144 1.82 3.52 -4.72
CA GLU A 144 2.83 4.45 -5.20
C GLU A 144 2.65 5.80 -4.49
N ASP A 145 3.54 6.09 -3.54
CA ASP A 145 3.49 7.30 -2.74
C ASP A 145 4.16 8.49 -3.46
N ILE A 146 3.69 9.68 -3.16
CA ILE A 146 4.18 10.93 -3.77
C ILE A 146 5.65 11.23 -3.46
N SER A 147 6.24 10.58 -2.45
CA SER A 147 7.64 10.69 -2.07
C SER A 147 8.61 9.95 -2.99
N GLY A 148 8.12 9.26 -4.03
CA GLY A 148 8.98 8.50 -4.94
C GLY A 148 9.31 7.10 -4.41
N TYR A 149 8.39 6.50 -3.66
CA TYR A 149 8.48 5.12 -3.20
C TYR A 149 7.19 4.35 -3.48
N ILE A 150 7.32 3.03 -3.61
CA ILE A 150 6.21 2.09 -3.61
C ILE A 150 6.37 1.13 -2.43
N PHE A 151 5.25 0.87 -1.76
CA PHE A 151 5.17 -0.09 -0.66
C PHE A 151 3.78 -0.73 -0.64
N MET A 152 3.60 -1.78 0.15
CA MET A 152 2.28 -2.40 0.32
C MET A 152 1.49 -1.69 1.40
N VAL A 153 0.18 -1.57 1.20
CA VAL A 153 -0.75 -1.06 2.21
C VAL A 153 -2.00 -1.96 2.28
N PRO A 154 -2.68 -2.06 3.43
CA PRO A 154 -3.91 -2.84 3.55
C PRO A 154 -5.00 -2.36 2.57
N ASN A 155 -5.71 -3.29 1.94
CA ASN A 155 -6.73 -2.98 0.94
C ASN A 155 -7.87 -2.11 1.49
N TRP A 156 -8.24 -2.27 2.77
CA TRP A 156 -9.26 -1.43 3.40
C TRP A 156 -8.88 0.05 3.36
N ALA A 157 -7.60 0.38 3.58
CA ALA A 157 -7.12 1.74 3.53
C ALA A 157 -6.96 2.22 2.08
N HIS A 158 -6.31 1.41 1.24
CA HIS A 158 -6.01 1.76 -0.16
C HIS A 158 -7.27 2.13 -0.94
N LYS A 159 -8.36 1.38 -0.74
CA LYS A 159 -9.60 1.56 -1.50
C LYS A 159 -10.53 2.61 -0.88
N TRP A 160 -10.41 2.88 0.42
CA TRP A 160 -11.25 3.88 1.10
C TRP A 160 -10.72 5.30 0.90
N PHE A 161 -9.41 5.51 1.01
CA PHE A 161 -8.77 6.81 0.82
C PHE A 161 -8.31 7.00 -0.63
N ARG A 162 -9.24 7.46 -1.48
CA ARG A 162 -8.92 7.78 -2.88
C ARG A 162 -7.96 8.97 -2.96
N HIS A 163 -6.89 8.80 -3.72
CA HIS A 163 -5.85 9.82 -3.95
C HIS A 163 -5.44 9.81 -5.43
N ASN A 164 -4.92 10.94 -5.91
CA ASN A 164 -4.29 10.99 -7.22
C ASN A 164 -2.83 10.56 -7.04
N GLY A 165 -2.58 9.25 -7.15
CA GLY A 165 -1.25 8.67 -6.93
C GLY A 165 -0.17 9.17 -7.88
N TYR A 166 1.06 8.68 -7.67
CA TYR A 166 2.26 8.94 -8.48
C TYR A 166 2.01 9.02 -10.00
N VAL A 167 1.23 8.10 -10.55
CA VAL A 167 0.83 8.07 -11.97
C VAL A 167 0.28 9.41 -12.45
N SER A 168 -0.53 10.09 -11.63
CA SER A 168 -1.12 11.38 -11.99
C SER A 168 -0.09 12.51 -12.10
N ARG A 169 1.04 12.41 -11.37
CA ARG A 169 2.17 13.34 -11.48
C ARG A 169 2.98 13.06 -12.74
N MET A 170 3.18 11.78 -13.08
CA MET A 170 3.96 11.38 -14.26
C MET A 170 3.27 11.68 -15.58
N LEU A 171 1.93 11.76 -15.58
CA LEU A 171 1.13 12.12 -16.75
C LEU A 171 0.91 13.64 -16.91
N LYS A 172 1.43 14.45 -16.01
CA LYS A 172 1.46 15.92 -16.13
C LYS A 172 2.78 16.37 -16.78
#